data_AF-A0A964QSP6-F1
#
_entry.id   AF-A0A964QSP6-F1
#
_cell.length_a   1.000
_cell.length_b   1.000
_cell.length_c   1.000
_cell.angle_alpha   90.00
_cell.angle_beta   90.00
_cell.angle_gamma   90.00
#
_symmetry.space_group_name_H-M   'P 1'
#
loop_
_entity.id
_entity.type
_entity.pdbx_description
1 polymer ?
#
loop_
_entity_poly.entity_id
_entity_poly.type
_entity_poly.pdbx_seq_one_letter_code
_entity_poly.pdbx_strand_id
1 'polypeptide(L)'
;MKSIALFSIFIGLELSAVCQGQIRDLTAQPSEVLARLHFAGFDQLTGTTNAATMREVWELPVSIELRDQALQKVAGALAQSFTPRTNAALPDASQLIRPMLDDLWRKESYFELMARTNSPLEWTLAIQLDQERSRLWQTNWIQLSSGWDIKRSGGTNPISFAAIDSWFLINFAQSSQSGSSTNSQVYQRLRANGRPIAAAKDYWLKAEADFPRLAQSLSFASWRQAPSMELIVTGKGLGLRAQAHLAFSKPMPWSIEKWRIPTNTITDPANSLIGFTAVQGLAPLLNGERFENNLGMKPVPNQLFIWGQSYAPFQILAAFQVGNVTNVIRNLSANLVPLLNSNLIHYGMGQIESPTNRLQIVWSGLPIIVPYLSPAPEPSRDFVVAGIFPIAPSTNPAPSALLAQLTSRTNLLYYDWEITESRLTQVRPLVQVLSMFTTIPQTDTNSLSTRWLEAVGSKLGNTITEISAASPQELTFVRNSHVGFSGPELVALAYWLEGTNFPRINYRISFPPPRPSRKK
;
A
#
# COMPACT_ATOMS: atom_id res chain seq x y z
N MET A 1 -18.17 10.17 -4.23
CA MET A 1 -16.79 10.71 -4.27
C MET A 1 -15.81 9.93 -3.40
N LYS A 2 -16.07 9.62 -2.11
CA LYS A 2 -15.16 8.78 -1.29
C LYS A 2 -14.89 7.37 -1.87
N SER A 3 -15.79 6.82 -2.70
CA SER A 3 -15.67 5.46 -3.26
C SER A 3 -15.18 5.35 -4.71
N ILE A 4 -15.13 6.45 -5.47
CA ILE A 4 -14.77 6.44 -6.91
C ILE A 4 -13.30 6.81 -7.13
N ALA A 5 -12.71 7.60 -6.24
CA ALA A 5 -11.27 7.89 -6.23
C ALA A 5 -10.40 6.73 -5.69
N LEU A 6 -11.01 5.62 -5.28
CA LEU A 6 -10.35 4.53 -4.55
C LEU A 6 -9.62 3.52 -5.44
N PHE A 7 -9.80 3.57 -6.77
CA PHE A 7 -9.21 2.57 -7.67
C PHE A 7 -7.79 2.92 -8.18
N SER A 8 -7.32 4.14 -7.93
CA SER A 8 -6.02 4.63 -8.43
C SER A 8 -5.00 4.92 -7.33
N ILE A 9 -5.29 4.57 -6.08
CA ILE A 9 -4.50 4.95 -4.90
C ILE A 9 -4.05 3.70 -4.13
N PHE A 10 -3.52 2.71 -4.82
CA PHE A 10 -2.84 1.58 -4.16
C PHE A 10 -1.33 1.80 -3.99
N ILE A 11 -0.78 2.92 -4.50
CA ILE A 11 0.64 3.29 -4.31
C ILE A 11 0.80 4.43 -3.28
N GLY A 12 -0.28 5.12 -2.91
CA GLY A 12 -0.22 6.23 -1.94
C GLY A 12 -0.31 5.83 -0.46
N LEU A 13 -0.57 4.56 -0.15
CA LEU A 13 -0.95 4.14 1.20
C LEU A 13 0.23 3.81 2.13
N GLU A 14 1.41 3.51 1.59
CA GLU A 14 2.61 3.32 2.42
C GLU A 14 3.27 4.66 2.84
N LEU A 15 2.97 5.77 2.17
CA LEU A 15 3.62 7.08 2.43
C LEU A 15 2.84 7.99 3.39
N SER A 16 1.62 7.62 3.80
CA SER A 16 0.77 8.48 4.65
C SER A 16 1.04 8.38 6.17
N ALA A 17 1.99 7.53 6.58
CA ALA A 17 2.37 7.37 7.99
C ALA A 17 3.48 8.35 8.45
N VAL A 18 4.05 9.13 7.53
CA VAL A 18 5.19 10.01 7.80
C VAL A 18 4.82 11.40 7.36
N CYS A 19 4.43 12.26 8.31
CA CYS A 19 4.73 13.69 8.36
C CYS A 19 3.84 14.35 9.43
N GLN A 20 4.50 14.91 10.46
CA GLN A 20 3.94 15.96 11.33
C GLN A 20 4.92 17.14 11.34
N GLY A 21 4.59 18.21 10.60
CA GLY A 21 5.34 19.45 10.52
C GLY A 21 4.44 20.58 9.98
N GLN A 22 4.48 21.74 10.65
CA GLN A 22 3.65 22.90 10.34
C GLN A 22 3.98 23.54 8.99
N ILE A 23 3.08 24.33 8.40
CA ILE A 23 3.08 24.85 7.01
C ILE A 23 3.57 26.31 6.94
N ARG A 24 4.25 26.70 5.85
CA ARG A 24 4.22 28.06 5.27
C ARG A 24 4.33 27.98 3.74
N ASP A 25 3.67 28.92 3.07
CA ASP A 25 3.41 28.98 1.63
C ASP A 25 4.68 29.05 0.76
N LEU A 26 4.71 28.23 -0.29
CA LEU A 26 5.66 28.37 -1.39
C LEU A 26 4.90 28.82 -2.64
N THR A 27 5.23 30.04 -3.05
CA THR A 27 4.72 30.73 -4.23
C THR A 27 5.36 30.17 -5.51
N ALA A 28 4.63 29.31 -6.21
CA ALA A 28 4.74 29.08 -7.65
C ALA A 28 3.31 29.04 -8.19
N GLN A 29 3.03 29.68 -9.34
CA GLN A 29 1.70 29.69 -9.95
C GLN A 29 1.18 28.25 -10.07
N PRO A 30 0.12 27.87 -9.33
CA PRO A 30 -0.29 26.48 -9.29
C PRO A 30 -0.94 26.09 -10.61
N SER A 31 -0.36 25.11 -11.31
CA SER A 31 -1.07 24.38 -12.39
C SER A 31 -2.45 23.97 -11.87
N GLU A 32 -3.53 24.23 -12.60
CA GLU A 32 -4.90 23.85 -12.17
C GLU A 32 -5.03 22.34 -11.94
N VAL A 33 -4.13 21.54 -12.49
CA VAL A 33 -4.12 20.08 -12.36
C VAL A 33 -3.58 19.65 -10.99
N LEU A 34 -4.36 18.82 -10.30
CA LEU A 34 -4.04 18.22 -9.01
C LEU A 34 -3.54 16.79 -9.13
N ALA A 35 -4.06 16.03 -10.09
CA ALA A 35 -3.62 14.66 -10.34
C ALA A 35 -3.84 14.25 -11.80
N ARG A 36 -2.97 13.36 -12.29
CA ARG A 36 -3.08 12.70 -13.58
C ARG A 36 -2.80 11.21 -13.43
N LEU A 37 -3.46 10.42 -14.25
CA LEU A 37 -3.18 9.01 -14.43
C LEU A 37 -3.22 8.72 -15.92
N HIS A 38 -2.15 8.15 -16.47
CA HIS A 38 -2.14 7.59 -17.80
C HIS A 38 -1.81 6.11 -17.71
N PHE A 39 -2.74 5.27 -18.12
CA PHE A 39 -2.63 3.84 -18.05
C PHE A 39 -2.74 3.26 -19.46
N ALA A 40 -1.71 2.52 -19.86
CA ALA A 40 -1.62 1.92 -21.18
C ALA A 40 -2.67 0.82 -21.43
N GLY A 41 -3.23 0.24 -20.38
CA GLY A 41 -4.13 -0.91 -20.46
C GLY A 41 -3.38 -2.24 -20.42
N PHE A 42 -4.04 -3.28 -19.90
CA PHE A 42 -3.47 -4.64 -19.91
C PHE A 42 -3.43 -5.28 -21.30
N ASP A 43 -4.27 -4.85 -22.24
CA ASP A 43 -4.23 -5.36 -23.61
C ASP A 43 -2.86 -5.07 -24.25
N GLN A 44 -2.20 -3.97 -23.88
CA GLN A 44 -0.86 -3.65 -24.35
C GLN A 44 0.22 -4.58 -23.79
N LEU A 45 0.03 -5.18 -22.60
CA LEU A 45 1.02 -6.12 -22.07
C LEU A 45 1.17 -7.35 -22.96
N THR A 46 0.09 -7.81 -23.58
CA THR A 46 0.09 -9.03 -24.41
C THR A 46 1.13 -9.00 -25.55
N GLY A 47 1.43 -7.81 -26.09
CA GLY A 47 2.40 -7.61 -27.18
C GLY A 47 3.84 -7.33 -26.76
N THR A 48 4.15 -7.27 -25.45
CA THR A 48 5.48 -6.89 -24.96
C THR A 48 6.35 -8.10 -24.61
N THR A 49 7.66 -8.02 -24.85
CA THR A 49 8.65 -9.03 -24.41
C THR A 49 9.05 -8.87 -22.95
N ASN A 50 8.78 -7.71 -22.35
CA ASN A 50 9.01 -7.43 -20.94
C ASN A 50 7.83 -7.89 -20.06
N ALA A 51 8.07 -8.04 -18.76
CA ALA A 51 7.09 -8.44 -17.76
C ALA A 51 6.48 -9.84 -18.00
N ALA A 52 7.28 -10.79 -18.48
CA ALA A 52 6.82 -12.14 -18.83
C ALA A 52 6.06 -12.85 -17.69
N THR A 53 6.57 -12.81 -16.46
CA THR A 53 5.93 -13.40 -15.29
C THR A 53 4.63 -12.67 -14.92
N MET A 54 4.58 -11.34 -15.07
CA MET A 54 3.35 -10.58 -14.85
C MET A 54 2.24 -11.05 -15.79
N ARG A 55 2.56 -11.25 -17.07
CA ARG A 55 1.60 -11.76 -18.08
C ARG A 55 1.13 -13.16 -17.74
N GLU A 56 2.07 -14.05 -17.42
CA GLU A 56 1.73 -15.42 -17.01
C GLU A 56 0.80 -15.43 -15.79
N VAL A 57 1.12 -14.67 -14.74
CA VAL A 57 0.25 -14.51 -13.56
C VAL A 57 -1.11 -13.93 -13.95
N TRP A 58 -1.15 -12.95 -14.85
CA TRP A 58 -2.38 -12.29 -15.29
C TRP A 58 -3.35 -13.21 -16.06
N GLU A 59 -2.78 -14.16 -16.80
CA GLU A 59 -3.49 -15.11 -17.65
C GLU A 59 -3.92 -16.40 -16.93
N LEU A 60 -3.45 -16.63 -15.70
CA LEU A 60 -3.89 -17.79 -14.90
C LEU A 60 -5.42 -17.83 -14.76
N PRO A 61 -6.05 -19.01 -14.88
CA PRO A 61 -7.50 -19.14 -14.71
C PRO A 61 -8.02 -18.56 -13.39
N VAL A 62 -7.33 -18.81 -12.28
CA VAL A 62 -7.70 -18.28 -10.97
C VAL A 62 -7.52 -16.76 -10.86
N SER A 63 -6.57 -16.17 -11.60
CA SER A 63 -6.45 -14.71 -11.70
C SER A 63 -7.61 -14.10 -12.47
N ILE A 64 -8.12 -14.79 -13.50
CA ILE A 64 -9.31 -14.39 -14.24
C ILE A 64 -10.54 -14.43 -13.32
N GLU A 65 -10.73 -15.53 -12.58
CA GLU A 65 -11.83 -15.69 -11.60
C GLU A 65 -11.78 -14.61 -10.51
N LEU A 66 -10.61 -14.39 -9.88
CA LEU A 66 -10.44 -13.39 -8.83
C LEU A 66 -10.69 -11.97 -9.36
N ARG A 67 -10.21 -11.66 -10.57
CA ARG A 67 -10.46 -10.37 -11.21
C ARG A 67 -11.95 -10.16 -11.48
N ASP A 68 -12.66 -11.16 -11.99
CA ASP A 68 -14.10 -11.07 -12.23
C ASP A 68 -14.86 -10.80 -10.92
N GLN A 69 -14.55 -11.55 -9.86
CA GLN A 69 -15.12 -11.33 -8.53
C GLN A 69 -14.82 -9.91 -8.02
N ALA A 70 -13.59 -9.43 -8.15
CA ALA A 70 -13.19 -8.09 -7.72
C ALA A 70 -13.98 -7.01 -8.48
N LEU A 71 -14.07 -7.09 -9.81
CA LEU A 71 -14.82 -6.14 -10.63
C LEU A 71 -16.32 -6.17 -10.33
N GLN A 72 -16.89 -7.34 -10.02
CA GLN A 72 -18.28 -7.47 -9.58
C GLN A 72 -18.52 -6.78 -8.24
N LYS A 73 -17.64 -6.97 -7.25
CA LYS A 73 -17.72 -6.29 -5.95
C LYS A 73 -17.60 -4.77 -6.10
N VAL A 74 -16.74 -4.30 -7.00
CA VAL A 74 -16.56 -2.86 -7.29
C VAL A 74 -17.80 -2.29 -7.95
N ALA A 75 -18.37 -2.96 -8.95
CA ALA A 75 -19.60 -2.55 -9.58
C ALA A 75 -20.75 -2.40 -8.57
N GLY A 76 -20.92 -3.39 -7.68
CA GLY A 76 -21.90 -3.33 -6.59
C GLY A 76 -21.65 -2.16 -5.62
N ALA A 77 -20.40 -1.93 -5.23
CA ALA A 77 -20.05 -0.82 -4.34
C ALA A 77 -20.26 0.56 -4.99
N LEU A 78 -20.00 0.69 -6.29
CA LEU A 78 -20.28 1.90 -7.05
C LEU A 78 -21.79 2.13 -7.19
N ALA A 79 -22.56 1.08 -7.48
CA ALA A 79 -24.02 1.11 -7.57
C ALA A 79 -24.68 1.65 -6.28
N GLN A 80 -24.10 1.39 -5.10
CA GLN A 80 -24.59 1.96 -3.84
C GLN A 80 -24.54 3.50 -3.78
N SER A 81 -23.81 4.16 -4.67
CA SER A 81 -23.79 5.64 -4.78
C SER A 81 -25.00 6.21 -5.52
N PHE A 82 -25.81 5.34 -6.14
CA PHE A 82 -26.98 5.69 -6.92
C PHE A 82 -28.28 5.36 -6.16
N THR A 83 -29.31 6.15 -6.40
CA THR A 83 -30.69 5.93 -5.95
C THR A 83 -31.61 5.92 -7.17
N PRO A 84 -32.56 4.98 -7.28
CA PRO A 84 -33.54 5.02 -8.36
C PRO A 84 -34.35 6.33 -8.33
N ARG A 85 -34.54 6.96 -9.49
CA ARG A 85 -35.41 8.14 -9.63
C ARG A 85 -36.89 7.83 -9.50
N THR A 86 -37.25 6.61 -9.89
CA THR A 86 -38.64 6.14 -9.95
C THR A 86 -38.70 4.71 -9.42
N ASN A 87 -39.92 4.26 -9.11
CA ASN A 87 -40.18 2.87 -8.73
C ASN A 87 -40.32 1.93 -9.95
N ALA A 88 -39.94 2.38 -11.14
CA ALA A 88 -39.98 1.55 -12.34
C ALA A 88 -38.94 0.42 -12.26
N ALA A 89 -39.22 -0.70 -12.93
CA ALA A 89 -38.27 -1.79 -13.09
C ALA A 89 -37.09 -1.30 -13.97
N LEU A 90 -36.01 -0.86 -13.33
CA LEU A 90 -34.76 -0.47 -13.98
C LEU A 90 -33.76 -1.63 -13.91
N PRO A 91 -32.88 -1.79 -14.92
CA PRO A 91 -31.70 -2.65 -14.78
C PRO A 91 -30.90 -2.23 -13.55
N ASP A 92 -30.36 -3.20 -12.80
CA ASP A 92 -29.52 -2.91 -11.64
C ASP A 92 -28.33 -2.04 -12.08
N ALA A 93 -28.11 -0.91 -11.41
CA ALA A 93 -26.97 -0.02 -11.67
C ALA A 93 -25.63 -0.79 -11.67
N SER A 94 -25.51 -1.85 -10.87
CA SER A 94 -24.31 -2.70 -10.86
C SER A 94 -24.09 -3.39 -12.21
N GLN A 95 -25.15 -3.87 -12.88
CA GLN A 95 -25.10 -4.52 -14.19
C GLN A 95 -24.73 -3.53 -15.30
N LEU A 96 -25.13 -2.26 -15.17
CA LEU A 96 -24.75 -1.20 -16.10
C LEU A 96 -23.28 -0.78 -15.94
N ILE A 97 -22.76 -0.79 -14.71
CA ILE A 97 -21.39 -0.39 -14.38
C ILE A 97 -20.37 -1.49 -14.72
N ARG A 98 -20.69 -2.75 -14.41
CA ARG A 98 -19.77 -3.89 -14.54
C ARG A 98 -19.04 -3.99 -15.89
N PRO A 99 -19.69 -3.91 -17.07
CA PRO A 99 -19.00 -4.03 -18.35
C PRO A 99 -18.06 -2.84 -18.64
N MET A 100 -18.34 -1.65 -18.11
CA MET A 100 -17.43 -0.50 -18.25
C MET A 100 -16.14 -0.69 -17.45
N LEU A 101 -16.22 -1.38 -16.30
CA LEU A 101 -15.04 -1.73 -15.51
C LEU A 101 -14.12 -2.70 -16.26
N ASP A 102 -14.64 -3.59 -17.11
CA ASP A 102 -13.80 -4.47 -17.93
C ASP A 102 -12.91 -3.69 -18.91
N ASP A 103 -13.46 -2.64 -19.50
CA ASP A 103 -12.69 -1.81 -20.44
C ASP A 103 -11.63 -1.00 -19.71
N LEU A 104 -11.95 -0.47 -18.51
CA LEU A 104 -11.03 0.41 -17.76
C LEU A 104 -9.69 -0.23 -17.41
N TRP A 105 -9.66 -1.54 -17.16
CA TRP A 105 -8.39 -2.22 -16.91
C TRP A 105 -7.73 -2.73 -18.20
N ARG A 106 -8.49 -3.01 -19.26
CA ARG A 106 -7.95 -3.55 -20.52
C ARG A 106 -7.38 -2.48 -21.43
N LYS A 107 -8.11 -1.39 -21.58
CA LYS A 107 -7.89 -0.35 -22.59
C LYS A 107 -7.04 0.79 -22.05
N GLU A 108 -6.42 1.51 -22.97
CA GLU A 108 -5.71 2.73 -22.65
C GLU A 108 -6.69 3.76 -22.06
N SER A 109 -6.30 4.38 -20.95
CA SER A 109 -7.12 5.37 -20.28
C SER A 109 -6.27 6.50 -19.68
N TYR A 110 -6.87 7.69 -19.68
CA TYR A 110 -6.28 8.91 -19.14
C TYR A 110 -7.28 9.57 -18.19
N PHE A 111 -6.82 9.91 -16.99
CA PHE A 111 -7.60 10.63 -16.00
C PHE A 111 -6.87 11.90 -15.60
N GLU A 112 -7.63 13.00 -15.47
CA GLU A 112 -7.14 14.27 -14.97
C GLU A 112 -8.12 14.85 -13.94
N LEU A 113 -7.61 15.29 -12.80
CA LEU A 113 -8.34 15.97 -11.74
C LEU A 113 -7.78 17.38 -11.58
N MET A 114 -8.68 18.36 -11.55
CA MET A 114 -8.34 19.78 -11.55
C MET A 114 -9.06 20.53 -10.43
N ALA A 115 -8.39 21.54 -9.88
CA ALA A 115 -8.99 22.59 -9.08
C ALA A 115 -8.95 23.90 -9.87
N ARG A 116 -10.12 24.45 -10.19
CA ARG A 116 -10.22 25.79 -10.78
C ARG A 116 -10.36 26.84 -9.68
N THR A 117 -9.80 28.02 -9.92
CA THR A 117 -9.97 29.18 -9.05
C THR A 117 -11.46 29.46 -8.84
N ASN A 118 -11.93 29.42 -7.59
CA ASN A 118 -13.33 29.64 -7.20
C ASN A 118 -14.37 28.62 -7.73
N SER A 119 -13.96 27.45 -8.25
CA SER A 119 -14.88 26.38 -8.68
C SER A 119 -14.67 25.10 -7.85
N PRO A 120 -15.69 24.25 -7.68
CA PRO A 120 -15.50 22.90 -7.19
C PRO A 120 -14.58 22.06 -8.09
N LEU A 121 -14.09 20.94 -7.57
CA LEU A 121 -13.25 19.99 -8.29
C LEU A 121 -13.91 19.51 -9.58
N GLU A 122 -13.12 19.48 -10.65
CA GLU A 122 -13.51 18.91 -11.94
C GLU A 122 -12.59 17.75 -12.28
N TRP A 123 -13.15 16.67 -12.84
CA TRP A 123 -12.33 15.58 -13.34
C TRP A 123 -12.82 15.08 -14.69
N THR A 124 -11.88 14.61 -15.50
CA THR A 124 -12.18 13.98 -16.79
C THR A 124 -11.47 12.65 -16.87
N LEU A 125 -12.22 11.62 -17.28
CA LEU A 125 -11.72 10.30 -17.64
C LEU A 125 -11.91 10.12 -19.15
N ALA A 126 -10.85 9.86 -19.88
CA ALA A 126 -10.87 9.45 -21.28
C ALA A 126 -10.43 8.00 -21.37
N ILE A 127 -11.15 7.18 -22.13
CA ILE A 127 -10.81 5.78 -22.39
C ILE A 127 -10.84 5.51 -23.89
N GLN A 128 -9.86 4.78 -24.39
CA GLN A 128 -9.79 4.41 -25.80
C GLN A 128 -10.69 3.19 -26.06
N LEU A 129 -11.76 3.37 -26.83
CA LEU A 129 -12.74 2.34 -27.13
C LEU A 129 -12.91 2.19 -28.64
N ASP A 130 -13.16 0.96 -29.08
CA ASP A 130 -13.70 0.72 -30.42
C ASP A 130 -15.18 1.16 -30.50
N GLN A 131 -15.73 1.12 -31.71
CA GLN A 131 -17.09 1.59 -31.96
C GLN A 131 -18.16 0.79 -31.19
N GLU A 132 -17.97 -0.51 -31.02
CA GLU A 132 -18.92 -1.38 -30.32
C GLU A 132 -18.93 -1.05 -28.82
N ARG A 133 -17.75 -1.00 -28.20
CA ARG A 133 -17.60 -0.66 -26.78
C ARG A 133 -18.03 0.77 -26.48
N SER A 134 -17.76 1.72 -27.37
CA SER A 134 -18.23 3.10 -27.23
C SER A 134 -19.76 3.20 -27.22
N ARG A 135 -20.46 2.42 -28.06
CA ARG A 135 -21.94 2.36 -28.05
C ARG A 135 -22.48 1.75 -26.76
N LEU A 136 -21.80 0.72 -26.23
CA LEU A 136 -22.15 0.12 -24.94
C LEU A 136 -22.04 1.14 -23.81
N TRP A 137 -20.93 1.87 -23.73
CA TRP A 137 -20.73 2.92 -22.72
C TRP A 137 -21.79 4.01 -22.82
N GLN A 138 -22.10 4.49 -24.03
CA GLN A 138 -23.15 5.47 -24.26
C GLN A 138 -24.51 4.97 -23.78
N THR A 139 -24.88 3.74 -24.15
CA THR A 139 -26.17 3.12 -23.79
C THR A 139 -26.30 2.98 -22.28
N ASN A 140 -25.28 2.41 -21.62
CA ASN A 140 -25.29 2.21 -20.18
C ASN A 140 -25.31 3.53 -19.42
N TRP A 141 -24.59 4.54 -19.91
CA TRP A 141 -24.58 5.87 -19.30
C TRP A 141 -25.92 6.58 -19.43
N ILE A 142 -26.59 6.50 -20.58
CA ILE A 142 -27.94 7.03 -20.76
C ILE A 142 -28.93 6.36 -19.81
N GLN A 143 -28.85 5.04 -19.63
CA GLN A 143 -29.72 4.32 -18.70
C GLN A 143 -29.42 4.68 -17.23
N LEU A 144 -28.14 4.80 -16.85
CA LEU A 144 -27.75 5.25 -15.52
C LEU A 144 -28.26 6.67 -15.25
N SER A 145 -28.00 7.61 -16.15
CA SER A 145 -28.35 9.01 -15.97
C SER A 145 -29.84 9.33 -16.11
N SER A 146 -30.63 8.47 -16.75
CA SER A 146 -32.10 8.61 -16.85
C SER A 146 -32.83 7.94 -15.69
N GLY A 147 -32.34 6.77 -15.25
CA GLY A 147 -32.98 5.96 -14.21
C GLY A 147 -32.52 6.26 -12.78
N TRP A 148 -31.32 6.84 -12.61
CA TRP A 148 -30.67 6.92 -11.31
C TRP A 148 -30.15 8.32 -10.98
N ASP A 149 -30.29 8.71 -9.71
CA ASP A 149 -29.67 9.90 -9.15
C ASP A 149 -28.46 9.55 -8.31
N ILE A 150 -27.43 10.39 -8.37
CA ILE A 150 -26.27 10.29 -7.50
C ILE A 150 -26.66 10.86 -6.14
N LYS A 151 -26.50 10.07 -5.06
CA LYS A 151 -26.93 10.35 -3.67
C LYS A 151 -26.47 11.69 -3.04
N ARG A 152 -25.74 12.55 -3.76
CA ARG A 152 -25.16 13.82 -3.27
C ARG A 152 -25.19 14.97 -4.27
N SER A 153 -25.90 14.85 -5.39
CA SER A 153 -25.85 15.87 -6.44
C SER A 153 -26.97 16.94 -6.39
N GLY A 154 -27.81 16.92 -5.36
CA GLY A 154 -28.85 17.94 -5.16
C GLY A 154 -29.84 18.07 -6.33
N GLY A 155 -30.03 17.00 -7.13
CA GLY A 155 -30.94 16.98 -8.28
C GLY A 155 -30.33 17.42 -9.62
N THR A 156 -29.08 17.88 -9.67
CA THR A 156 -28.35 18.10 -10.93
C THR A 156 -27.53 16.86 -11.28
N ASN A 157 -27.35 16.54 -12.57
CA ASN A 157 -26.39 15.52 -12.97
C ASN A 157 -25.05 16.20 -13.28
N PRO A 158 -24.05 16.13 -12.39
CA PRO A 158 -22.77 16.81 -12.56
C PRO A 158 -21.88 16.10 -13.58
N ILE A 159 -22.34 15.00 -14.18
CA ILE A 159 -21.55 14.18 -15.09
C ILE A 159 -22.11 14.28 -16.51
N SER A 160 -21.22 14.57 -17.45
CA SER A 160 -21.48 14.54 -18.89
C SER A 160 -20.51 13.59 -19.57
N PHE A 161 -20.82 13.21 -20.82
CA PHE A 161 -19.94 12.37 -21.62
C PHE A 161 -19.83 12.90 -23.05
N ALA A 162 -18.82 12.46 -23.78
CA ALA A 162 -18.67 12.69 -25.20
C ALA A 162 -17.90 11.52 -25.83
N ALA A 163 -18.21 11.19 -27.08
CA ALA A 163 -17.40 10.29 -27.87
C ALA A 163 -16.76 11.09 -29.01
N ILE A 164 -15.45 10.93 -29.20
CA ILE A 164 -14.68 11.56 -30.26
C ILE A 164 -13.65 10.56 -30.78
N ASP A 165 -13.70 10.29 -32.08
CA ASP A 165 -12.85 9.29 -32.73
C ASP A 165 -12.92 7.94 -31.99
N SER A 166 -11.79 7.44 -31.50
CA SER A 166 -11.68 6.21 -30.70
C SER A 166 -11.68 6.46 -29.19
N TRP A 167 -12.13 7.63 -28.71
CA TRP A 167 -12.08 8.01 -27.30
C TRP A 167 -13.47 8.32 -26.75
N PHE A 168 -13.79 7.72 -25.61
CA PHE A 168 -14.96 8.03 -24.81
C PHE A 168 -14.55 8.82 -23.57
N LEU A 169 -15.16 9.99 -23.37
CA LEU A 169 -14.90 10.86 -22.22
C LEU A 169 -16.06 10.84 -21.26
N ILE A 170 -15.75 10.79 -19.96
CA ILE A 170 -16.65 11.10 -18.86
C ILE A 170 -16.07 12.31 -18.13
N ASN A 171 -16.87 13.36 -17.98
CA ASN A 171 -16.49 14.57 -17.29
C ASN A 171 -17.41 14.80 -16.10
N PHE A 172 -16.85 15.10 -14.93
CA PHE A 172 -17.58 15.58 -13.78
C PHE A 172 -17.23 17.02 -13.50
N ALA A 173 -18.25 17.87 -13.35
CA ALA A 173 -18.11 19.21 -12.83
C ALA A 173 -19.34 19.55 -11.99
N GLN A 174 -19.10 20.03 -10.77
CA GLN A 174 -20.16 20.27 -9.79
C GLN A 174 -20.92 21.59 -10.03
N SER A 175 -20.46 22.44 -10.96
CA SER A 175 -21.21 23.62 -11.43
C SER A 175 -21.93 23.32 -12.76
N SER A 176 -23.21 23.71 -12.86
CA SER A 176 -24.01 23.55 -14.08
C SER A 176 -23.56 24.46 -15.23
N GLN A 177 -22.80 25.53 -14.96
CA GLN A 177 -22.30 26.46 -15.98
C GLN A 177 -21.00 25.99 -16.65
N SER A 178 -20.24 25.08 -16.02
CA SER A 178 -18.98 24.50 -16.55
C SER A 178 -19.11 23.02 -16.99
N GLY A 179 -20.31 22.43 -16.89
CA GLY A 179 -20.56 20.98 -16.91
C GLY A 179 -20.41 20.21 -18.21
N SER A 180 -20.09 20.85 -19.34
CA SER A 180 -19.99 20.13 -20.62
C SER A 180 -18.66 19.38 -20.74
N SER A 181 -18.72 18.11 -21.13
CA SER A 181 -17.56 17.28 -21.47
C SER A 181 -16.70 17.92 -22.56
N THR A 182 -17.31 18.72 -23.43
CA THR A 182 -16.65 19.48 -24.51
C THR A 182 -15.82 20.66 -24.01
N ASN A 183 -16.01 21.11 -22.76
CA ASN A 183 -15.29 22.25 -22.18
C ASN A 183 -14.06 21.82 -21.37
N SER A 184 -13.80 20.51 -21.25
CA SER A 184 -12.62 19.99 -20.56
C SER A 184 -11.34 20.24 -21.39
N GLN A 185 -10.21 20.48 -20.70
CA GLN A 185 -8.90 20.58 -21.36
C GLN A 185 -8.51 19.26 -22.07
N VAL A 186 -8.99 18.13 -21.54
CA VAL A 186 -8.81 16.81 -22.16
C VAL A 186 -9.53 16.74 -23.52
N TYR A 187 -10.78 17.22 -23.60
CA TYR A 187 -11.52 17.27 -24.87
C TYR A 187 -10.85 18.19 -25.88
N GLN A 188 -10.37 19.36 -25.46
CA GLN A 188 -9.66 20.29 -26.34
C GLN A 188 -8.37 19.66 -26.92
N ARG A 189 -7.58 18.97 -26.07
CA ARG A 189 -6.39 18.21 -26.51
C ARG A 189 -6.75 17.11 -27.51
N LEU A 190 -7.83 16.38 -27.25
CA LEU A 190 -8.35 15.37 -28.17
C LEU A 190 -8.74 15.95 -29.52
N ARG A 191 -9.47 17.07 -29.57
CA ARG A 191 -9.85 17.75 -30.83
C ARG A 191 -8.63 18.23 -31.62
N ALA A 192 -7.60 18.74 -30.94
CA ALA A 192 -6.42 19.29 -31.58
C ALA A 192 -5.45 18.21 -32.06
N ASN A 193 -5.24 17.16 -31.26
CA ASN A 193 -4.14 16.20 -31.45
C ASN A 193 -4.61 14.76 -31.71
N GLY A 194 -5.91 14.49 -31.70
CA GLY A 194 -6.49 13.14 -31.78
C GLY A 194 -6.31 12.27 -30.53
N ARG A 195 -5.63 12.78 -29.49
CA ARG A 195 -5.32 12.05 -28.25
C ARG A 195 -5.30 13.00 -27.03
N PRO A 196 -5.64 12.51 -25.82
CA PRO A 196 -5.64 13.36 -24.62
C PRO A 196 -4.20 13.61 -24.10
N ILE A 197 -3.31 12.67 -24.38
CA ILE A 197 -1.88 12.68 -24.05
C ILE A 197 -1.12 11.87 -25.11
N ALA A 198 0.19 12.09 -25.22
CA ALA A 198 1.05 11.27 -26.06
C ALA A 198 0.90 9.78 -25.69
N ALA A 199 0.87 8.91 -26.70
CA ALA A 199 0.75 7.47 -26.49
C ALA A 199 1.86 6.96 -25.57
N ALA A 200 1.50 6.02 -24.69
CA ALA A 200 2.47 5.34 -23.86
C ALA A 200 3.44 4.53 -24.76
N LYS A 201 4.74 4.72 -24.58
CA LYS A 201 5.80 4.01 -25.34
C LYS A 201 6.70 3.20 -24.42
N ASP A 202 7.23 3.87 -23.40
CA ASP A 202 8.26 3.31 -22.52
C ASP A 202 7.76 3.05 -21.09
N TYR A 203 6.44 3.16 -20.88
CA TYR A 203 5.80 2.91 -19.60
C TYR A 203 4.44 2.26 -19.77
N TRP A 204 4.02 1.58 -18.71
CA TRP A 204 2.73 0.93 -18.61
C TRP A 204 1.74 1.77 -17.79
N LEU A 205 2.23 2.43 -16.73
CA LEU A 205 1.46 3.36 -15.91
C LEU A 205 2.29 4.60 -15.63
N LYS A 206 1.71 5.78 -15.80
CA LYS A 206 2.23 7.04 -15.29
C LYS A 206 1.19 7.69 -14.39
N ALA A 207 1.59 8.12 -13.20
CA ALA A 207 0.72 8.85 -12.28
C ALA A 207 1.43 10.09 -11.73
N GLU A 208 0.70 11.19 -11.61
CA GLU A 208 1.18 12.43 -11.01
C GLU A 208 0.13 12.88 -9.99
N ALA A 209 0.54 13.32 -8.81
CA ALA A 209 -0.38 13.82 -7.79
C ALA A 209 0.27 14.86 -6.87
N ASP A 210 -0.40 15.99 -6.65
CA ASP A 210 -0.07 16.96 -5.61
C ASP A 210 -0.94 16.68 -4.38
N PHE A 211 -0.46 15.80 -3.49
CA PHE A 211 -1.21 15.40 -2.30
C PHE A 211 -1.51 16.58 -1.36
N PRO A 212 -0.60 17.54 -1.10
CA PRO A 212 -0.92 18.73 -0.31
C PRO A 212 -2.09 19.53 -0.85
N ARG A 213 -2.15 19.78 -2.17
CA ARG A 213 -3.27 20.52 -2.77
C ARG A 213 -4.54 19.68 -2.80
N LEU A 214 -4.45 18.38 -3.09
CA LEU A 214 -5.59 17.47 -2.97
C LEU A 214 -6.18 17.46 -1.56
N ALA A 215 -5.34 17.52 -0.53
CA ALA A 215 -5.76 17.57 0.87
C ALA A 215 -6.59 18.81 1.19
N GLN A 216 -6.24 19.95 0.59
CA GLN A 216 -6.99 21.20 0.71
C GLN A 216 -8.36 21.09 0.05
N SER A 217 -8.43 20.56 -1.17
CA SER A 217 -9.68 20.46 -1.93
C SER A 217 -10.62 19.35 -1.42
N LEU A 218 -10.09 18.22 -0.93
CA LEU A 218 -10.87 17.06 -0.49
C LEU A 218 -11.01 16.96 1.04
N SER A 219 -10.45 17.92 1.79
CA SER A 219 -10.45 17.95 3.25
C SER A 219 -9.83 16.70 3.92
N PHE A 220 -8.81 16.11 3.29
CA PHE A 220 -8.07 14.98 3.85
C PHE A 220 -6.85 15.46 4.65
N ALA A 221 -7.03 15.63 5.96
CA ALA A 221 -6.00 16.21 6.83
C ALA A 221 -4.65 15.47 6.79
N SER A 222 -4.67 14.13 6.67
CA SER A 222 -3.46 13.30 6.63
C SER A 222 -2.59 13.54 5.38
N TRP A 223 -3.15 14.08 4.29
CA TRP A 223 -2.43 14.29 3.04
C TRP A 223 -1.79 15.68 2.94
N ARG A 224 -2.07 16.59 3.88
CA ARG A 224 -1.55 17.97 3.84
C ARG A 224 -0.03 18.05 3.86
N GLN A 225 0.61 17.02 4.40
CA GLN A 225 2.06 16.93 4.55
C GLN A 225 2.67 15.80 3.73
N ALA A 226 1.85 15.09 2.94
CA ALA A 226 2.36 14.12 1.99
C ALA A 226 3.14 14.85 0.87
N PRO A 227 4.09 14.18 0.19
CA PRO A 227 4.83 14.79 -0.90
C PRO A 227 3.95 15.00 -2.14
N SER A 228 4.36 15.82 -3.10
CA SER A 228 3.91 15.59 -4.48
C SER A 228 4.61 14.36 -5.04
N MET A 229 3.93 13.60 -5.89
CA MET A 229 4.42 12.33 -6.42
C MET A 229 4.36 12.32 -7.95
N GLU A 230 5.43 11.90 -8.58
CA GLU A 230 5.44 11.38 -9.94
C GLU A 230 5.83 9.90 -9.89
N LEU A 231 5.02 9.03 -10.48
CA LEU A 231 5.22 7.59 -10.54
C LEU A 231 5.23 7.13 -11.99
N ILE A 232 6.17 6.26 -12.32
CA ILE A 232 6.24 5.54 -13.59
C ILE A 232 6.40 4.04 -13.30
N VAL A 233 5.57 3.22 -13.92
CA VAL A 233 5.70 1.76 -13.90
C VAL A 233 5.98 1.28 -15.31
N THR A 234 7.06 0.52 -15.47
CA THR A 234 7.52 -0.02 -16.75
C THR A 234 7.66 -1.54 -16.67
N GLY A 235 7.36 -2.26 -17.74
CA GLY A 235 7.79 -3.66 -17.84
C GLY A 235 9.31 -3.74 -17.95
N LYS A 236 9.95 -4.62 -17.17
CA LYS A 236 11.41 -4.83 -17.20
C LYS A 236 11.76 -6.30 -16.94
N GLY A 237 12.36 -6.96 -17.93
CA GLY A 237 12.75 -8.37 -17.81
C GLY A 237 11.54 -9.24 -17.52
N LEU A 238 11.56 -10.01 -16.43
CA LEU A 238 10.46 -10.89 -16.03
C LEU A 238 9.28 -10.15 -15.37
N GLY A 239 9.50 -8.93 -14.86
CA GLY A 239 8.52 -8.24 -14.00
C GLY A 239 8.28 -6.78 -14.35
N LEU A 240 7.90 -6.03 -13.34
CA LEU A 240 7.65 -4.59 -13.35
C LEU A 240 8.75 -3.85 -12.59
N ARG A 241 9.08 -2.66 -13.08
CA ARG A 241 9.85 -1.66 -12.36
C ARG A 241 8.98 -0.44 -12.10
N ALA A 242 8.70 -0.16 -10.84
CA ALA A 242 8.05 1.06 -10.39
C ALA A 242 9.11 2.06 -9.91
N GLN A 243 9.01 3.30 -10.35
CA GLN A 243 9.89 4.40 -9.93
C GLN A 243 9.02 5.58 -9.57
N ALA A 244 9.23 6.15 -8.39
CA ALA A 244 8.53 7.36 -7.99
C ALA A 244 9.50 8.43 -7.47
N HIS A 245 9.25 9.67 -7.88
CA HIS A 245 9.88 10.86 -7.34
C HIS A 245 8.90 11.55 -6.39
N LEU A 246 9.34 11.77 -5.15
CA LEU A 246 8.56 12.34 -4.08
C LEU A 246 9.19 13.67 -3.67
N ALA A 247 8.47 14.77 -3.87
CA ALA A 247 8.94 16.10 -3.48
C ALA A 247 8.12 16.64 -2.31
N PHE A 248 8.79 16.98 -1.22
CA PHE A 248 8.22 17.51 0.00
C PHE A 248 8.33 19.03 0.00
N SER A 249 7.30 19.71 0.51
CA SER A 249 7.31 21.17 0.63
C SER A 249 8.30 21.69 1.68
N LYS A 250 8.82 20.81 2.54
CA LYS A 250 9.76 21.15 3.61
C LYS A 250 10.85 20.10 3.75
N PRO A 251 12.06 20.50 4.20
CA PRO A 251 13.09 19.55 4.57
C PRO A 251 12.55 18.57 5.60
N MET A 252 12.73 17.29 5.34
CA MET A 252 12.33 16.23 6.23
C MET A 252 13.34 16.08 7.37
N PRO A 253 12.87 15.78 8.60
CA PRO A 253 13.70 15.83 9.80
C PRO A 253 14.62 14.61 9.98
N TRP A 254 14.67 13.68 9.02
CA TRP A 254 15.46 12.45 9.15
C TRP A 254 16.97 12.72 9.07
N SER A 255 17.72 11.98 9.88
CA SER A 255 19.18 11.92 9.86
C SER A 255 19.61 10.66 9.12
N ILE A 256 20.37 10.83 8.04
CA ILE A 256 21.03 9.73 7.33
C ILE A 256 22.42 9.57 7.95
N GLU A 257 22.69 8.36 8.43
CA GLU A 257 23.92 7.99 9.11
C GLU A 257 24.58 6.83 8.37
N LYS A 258 25.85 6.56 8.73
CA LYS A 258 26.51 5.34 8.27
C LYS A 258 25.76 4.13 8.84
N TRP A 259 25.40 3.18 7.99
CA TRP A 259 24.79 1.92 8.40
C TRP A 259 25.65 1.20 9.43
N ARG A 260 25.06 0.88 10.59
CA ARG A 260 25.65 0.06 11.66
C ARG A 260 24.88 -1.25 11.68
N ILE A 261 25.33 -2.21 10.89
CA ILE A 261 24.61 -3.46 10.66
C ILE A 261 25.05 -4.46 11.74
N PRO A 262 24.14 -5.14 12.46
CA PRO A 262 24.49 -6.15 13.46
C PRO A 262 24.88 -7.48 12.77
N THR A 263 26.10 -7.54 12.25
CA THR A 263 26.58 -8.64 11.39
C THR A 263 26.76 -9.97 12.11
N ASN A 264 26.91 -9.97 13.44
CA ASN A 264 26.98 -11.21 14.23
C ASN A 264 25.59 -11.74 14.58
N THR A 265 24.56 -10.89 14.48
CA THR A 265 23.17 -11.21 14.79
C THR A 265 22.41 -11.68 13.55
N ILE A 266 22.61 -11.00 12.41
CA ILE A 266 21.97 -11.35 11.14
C ILE A 266 22.77 -12.51 10.52
N THR A 267 22.23 -13.71 10.67
CA THR A 267 22.86 -14.96 10.21
C THR A 267 22.05 -15.61 9.11
N ASP A 268 22.70 -16.45 8.32
CA ASP A 268 22.09 -17.20 7.22
C ASP A 268 22.32 -18.73 7.39
N PRO A 269 21.73 -19.34 8.44
CA PRO A 269 21.84 -20.79 8.62
C PRO A 269 21.23 -21.50 7.40
N ALA A 270 22.00 -22.40 6.78
CA ALA A 270 21.57 -23.22 5.65
C ALA A 270 20.91 -22.44 4.49
N ASN A 271 21.36 -21.21 4.18
CA ASN A 271 20.79 -20.35 3.13
C ASN A 271 19.28 -20.10 3.32
N SER A 272 18.87 -19.87 4.57
CA SER A 272 17.47 -19.69 4.95
C SER A 272 16.99 -18.24 4.90
N LEU A 273 17.86 -17.26 4.68
CA LEU A 273 17.44 -15.86 4.58
C LEU A 273 16.53 -15.65 3.37
N ILE A 274 15.28 -15.28 3.63
CA ILE A 274 14.23 -15.09 2.61
C ILE A 274 13.69 -13.67 2.53
N GLY A 275 14.12 -12.81 3.45
CA GLY A 275 13.78 -11.39 3.46
C GLY A 275 14.72 -10.60 4.35
N PHE A 276 15.02 -9.38 3.95
CA PHE A 276 15.86 -8.44 4.67
C PHE A 276 15.41 -7.00 4.38
N THR A 277 15.08 -6.27 5.43
CA THR A 277 14.71 -4.87 5.42
C THR A 277 15.67 -4.08 6.30
N ALA A 278 16.16 -2.96 5.80
CA ALA A 278 16.92 -1.97 6.56
C ALA A 278 16.28 -0.60 6.36
N VAL A 279 16.02 0.09 7.47
CA VAL A 279 15.47 1.45 7.45
C VAL A 279 16.27 2.34 8.40
N GLN A 280 16.47 3.59 8.00
CA GLN A 280 17.06 4.63 8.83
C GLN A 280 16.29 5.94 8.77
N GLY A 281 16.61 6.88 9.65
CA GLY A 281 15.85 8.13 9.79
C GLY A 281 14.59 7.98 10.64
N LEU A 282 14.50 6.91 11.45
CA LEU A 282 13.33 6.63 12.27
C LEU A 282 13.20 7.51 13.51
N ALA A 283 14.31 8.05 14.03
CA ALA A 283 14.31 8.72 15.32
C ALA A 283 13.25 9.85 15.41
N PRO A 284 13.12 10.77 14.43
CA PRO A 284 12.07 11.81 14.47
C PRO A 284 10.63 11.27 14.47
N LEU A 285 10.40 10.09 13.87
CA LEU A 285 9.08 9.44 13.85
C LEU A 285 8.74 8.75 15.17
N LEU A 286 9.78 8.36 15.90
CA LEU A 286 9.70 7.68 17.18
C LEU A 286 9.81 8.66 18.36
N ASN A 287 10.40 9.85 18.18
CA ASN A 287 10.57 10.93 19.16
C ASN A 287 9.23 11.58 19.56
N GLY A 288 8.36 10.81 20.18
CA GLY A 288 7.14 11.26 20.85
C GLY A 288 7.07 10.72 22.28
N GLU A 289 6.11 11.21 23.06
CA GLU A 289 5.92 10.82 24.48
C GLU A 289 5.89 9.30 24.69
N ARG A 290 5.42 8.53 23.70
CA ARG A 290 5.32 7.07 23.80
C ARG A 290 6.67 6.36 23.88
N PHE A 291 7.65 6.67 23.03
CA PHE A 291 8.90 5.89 23.00
C PHE A 291 9.91 6.37 24.03
N GLU A 292 10.02 7.69 24.22
CA GLU A 292 10.95 8.24 25.20
C GLU A 292 10.39 8.18 26.62
N ASN A 293 9.17 8.68 26.86
CA ASN A 293 8.63 8.81 28.21
C ASN A 293 7.99 7.50 28.69
N ASN A 294 7.26 6.77 27.83
CA ASN A 294 6.59 5.54 28.27
C ASN A 294 7.48 4.30 28.13
N LEU A 295 8.35 4.22 27.11
CA LEU A 295 9.20 3.03 26.89
C LEU A 295 10.64 3.19 27.38
N GLY A 296 11.06 4.41 27.76
CA GLY A 296 12.38 4.66 28.34
C GLY A 296 13.55 4.39 27.39
N MET A 297 13.31 4.42 26.07
CA MET A 297 14.34 4.20 25.06
C MET A 297 15.10 5.50 24.77
N LYS A 298 16.34 5.62 25.29
CA LYS A 298 17.23 6.77 25.05
C LYS A 298 18.66 6.32 24.69
N PRO A 299 19.25 6.79 23.58
CA PRO A 299 18.58 7.53 22.50
C PRO A 299 17.55 6.65 21.78
N VAL A 300 16.59 7.30 21.11
CA VAL A 300 15.63 6.60 20.26
C VAL A 300 16.37 6.01 19.05
N PRO A 301 16.12 4.74 18.68
CA PRO A 301 16.82 4.10 17.58
C PRO A 301 16.57 4.83 16.26
N ASN A 302 17.64 5.16 15.53
CA ASN A 302 17.53 5.75 14.20
C ASN A 302 17.51 4.69 13.08
N GLN A 303 18.14 3.53 13.31
CA GLN A 303 18.23 2.42 12.36
C GLN A 303 17.50 1.17 12.88
N LEU A 304 16.78 0.48 11.99
CA LEU A 304 16.09 -0.78 12.25
C LEU A 304 16.37 -1.77 11.12
N PHE A 305 16.69 -2.99 11.49
CA PHE A 305 16.88 -4.11 10.58
C PHE A 305 15.82 -5.16 10.88
N ILE A 306 15.17 -5.70 9.85
CA ILE A 306 14.19 -6.79 9.95
C ILE A 306 14.61 -7.88 8.99
N TRP A 307 14.52 -9.14 9.38
CA TRP A 307 14.80 -10.24 8.46
C TRP A 307 13.93 -11.45 8.73
N GLY A 308 13.69 -12.21 7.67
CA GLY A 308 12.93 -13.46 7.69
C GLY A 308 13.81 -14.65 7.33
N GLN A 309 13.64 -15.75 8.04
CA GLN A 309 14.28 -17.03 7.73
C GLN A 309 13.24 -18.12 7.42
N SER A 310 13.56 -19.01 6.47
CA SER A 310 12.70 -20.14 6.06
C SER A 310 12.84 -21.39 6.93
N TYR A 311 13.77 -21.40 7.91
CA TYR A 311 14.06 -22.58 8.73
C TYR A 311 12.88 -22.99 9.61
N ALA A 312 12.09 -22.04 10.12
CA ALA A 312 10.81 -22.32 10.76
C ALA A 312 9.74 -21.28 10.36
N PRO A 313 8.45 -21.68 10.33
CA PRO A 313 7.35 -20.73 10.26
C PRO A 313 7.53 -19.65 11.34
N PHE A 314 7.26 -18.39 11.01
CA PHE A 314 7.35 -17.26 11.94
C PHE A 314 8.75 -16.81 12.37
N GLN A 315 9.86 -17.32 11.81
CA GLN A 315 11.18 -16.73 12.08
C GLN A 315 11.36 -15.38 11.40
N ILE A 316 10.74 -14.37 12.02
CA ILE A 316 10.85 -12.96 11.69
C ILE A 316 11.49 -12.27 12.89
N LEU A 317 12.57 -11.56 12.60
CA LEU A 317 13.47 -10.98 13.56
C LEU A 317 13.64 -9.51 13.26
N ALA A 318 13.94 -8.74 14.29
CA ALA A 318 14.29 -7.35 14.15
C ALA A 318 15.45 -7.01 15.09
N ALA A 319 16.30 -6.08 14.69
CA ALA A 319 17.37 -5.56 15.53
C ALA A 319 17.48 -4.05 15.36
N PHE A 320 17.74 -3.36 16.46
CA PHE A 320 17.93 -1.92 16.48
C PHE A 320 18.99 -1.53 17.51
N GLN A 321 19.70 -0.44 17.21
CA GLN A 321 20.78 0.05 18.08
C GLN A 321 20.22 0.85 19.25
N VAL A 322 20.85 0.69 20.40
CA VAL A 322 20.57 1.43 21.64
C VAL A 322 21.86 1.83 22.34
N GLY A 323 21.80 2.85 23.20
CA GLY A 323 22.98 3.34 23.93
C GLY A 323 23.46 2.39 25.04
N ASN A 324 22.53 1.74 25.76
CA ASN A 324 22.85 0.77 26.82
C ASN A 324 21.77 -0.31 26.88
N VAL A 325 22.09 -1.50 26.34
CA VAL A 325 21.13 -2.62 26.22
C VAL A 325 20.57 -3.04 27.58
N THR A 326 21.40 -3.11 28.61
CA THR A 326 20.98 -3.52 29.95
C THR A 326 19.96 -2.56 30.55
N ASN A 327 20.23 -1.26 30.48
CA ASN A 327 19.32 -0.25 31.01
C ASN A 327 18.04 -0.21 30.17
N VAL A 328 18.14 -0.32 28.84
CA VAL A 328 16.97 -0.31 27.96
C VAL A 328 16.05 -1.50 28.22
N ILE A 329 16.56 -2.73 28.31
CA ILE A 329 15.73 -3.91 28.58
C ILE A 329 15.10 -3.82 29.97
N ARG A 330 15.83 -3.36 31.00
CA ARG A 330 15.27 -3.18 32.34
C ARG A 330 14.17 -2.12 32.37
N ASN A 331 14.37 -0.97 31.73
CA ASN A 331 13.38 0.10 31.65
C ASN A 331 12.14 -0.34 30.87
N LEU A 332 12.35 -1.00 29.72
CA LEU A 332 11.26 -1.58 28.93
C LEU A 332 10.45 -2.56 29.76
N SER A 333 11.10 -3.47 30.49
CA SER A 333 10.40 -4.42 31.36
C SER A 333 9.59 -3.70 32.45
N ALA A 334 10.22 -2.75 33.16
CA ALA A 334 9.57 -2.01 34.24
C ALA A 334 8.34 -1.23 33.77
N ASN A 335 8.33 -0.77 32.51
CA ASN A 335 7.23 0.01 31.95
C ASN A 335 6.17 -0.84 31.23
N LEU A 336 6.58 -1.87 30.47
CA LEU A 336 5.66 -2.70 29.68
C LEU A 336 4.76 -3.58 30.55
N VAL A 337 5.31 -4.16 31.61
CA VAL A 337 4.59 -5.06 32.52
C VAL A 337 3.35 -4.37 33.13
N PRO A 338 3.46 -3.22 33.82
CA PRO A 338 2.29 -2.54 34.39
C PRO A 338 1.37 -1.94 33.31
N LEU A 339 1.92 -1.52 32.17
CA LEU A 339 1.14 -0.89 31.10
C LEU A 339 0.22 -1.89 30.38
N LEU A 340 0.70 -3.12 30.15
CA LEU A 340 0.05 -4.06 29.25
C LEU A 340 -0.59 -5.25 29.98
N ASN A 341 0.00 -5.78 31.06
CA ASN A 341 -0.44 -7.08 31.60
C ASN A 341 -1.88 -7.06 32.13
N SER A 342 -2.36 -5.95 32.70
CA SER A 342 -3.75 -5.85 33.15
C SER A 342 -4.74 -6.09 32.00
N ASN A 343 -4.48 -5.48 30.85
CA ASN A 343 -5.27 -5.69 29.63
C ASN A 343 -5.02 -7.07 29.03
N LEU A 344 -3.76 -7.49 28.89
CA LEU A 344 -3.44 -8.77 28.25
C LEU A 344 -4.10 -9.94 28.99
N ILE A 345 -4.00 -9.98 30.31
CA ILE A 345 -4.63 -11.01 31.15
C ILE A 345 -6.16 -10.93 31.02
N HIS A 346 -6.74 -9.72 31.05
CA HIS A 346 -8.18 -9.52 30.89
C HIS A 346 -8.71 -10.08 29.55
N TYR A 347 -7.94 -9.95 28.47
CA TYR A 347 -8.28 -10.47 27.15
C TYR A 347 -7.82 -11.93 26.92
N GLY A 348 -7.22 -12.60 27.91
CA GLY A 348 -6.71 -13.97 27.76
C GLY A 348 -5.50 -14.07 26.82
N MET A 349 -4.74 -12.99 26.69
CA MET A 349 -3.62 -12.82 25.76
C MET A 349 -2.28 -13.17 26.39
N GLY A 350 -2.27 -13.97 27.45
CA GLY A 350 -1.06 -14.24 28.21
C GLY A 350 -0.52 -12.98 28.92
N GLN A 351 0.80 -12.91 29.09
CA GLN A 351 1.44 -11.84 29.85
C GLN A 351 2.88 -11.59 29.41
N ILE A 352 3.35 -10.37 29.65
CA ILE A 352 4.76 -9.99 29.49
C ILE A 352 5.50 -10.30 30.78
N GLU A 353 6.65 -10.97 30.65
CA GLU A 353 7.51 -11.41 31.74
C GLU A 353 8.95 -10.99 31.48
N SER A 354 9.69 -10.70 32.55
CA SER A 354 11.14 -10.53 32.52
C SER A 354 11.77 -11.53 33.48
N PRO A 355 12.32 -12.66 32.98
CA PRO A 355 12.94 -13.67 33.82
C PRO A 355 14.09 -13.12 34.65
N THR A 356 14.23 -13.59 35.89
CA THR A 356 15.29 -13.10 36.82
C THR A 356 16.68 -13.62 36.48
N ASN A 357 16.77 -14.74 35.75
CA ASN A 357 18.02 -15.41 35.39
C ASN A 357 18.58 -14.98 34.02
N ARG A 358 17.85 -14.17 33.24
CA ARG A 358 18.24 -13.74 31.90
C ARG A 358 17.81 -12.31 31.66
N LEU A 359 18.67 -11.52 31.03
CA LEU A 359 18.30 -10.19 30.57
C LEU A 359 17.44 -10.34 29.30
N GLN A 360 16.13 -10.56 29.45
CA GLN A 360 15.20 -10.70 28.33
C GLN A 360 13.78 -10.30 28.76
N ILE A 361 12.97 -9.89 27.79
CA ILE A 361 11.52 -9.74 27.94
C ILE A 361 10.87 -10.80 27.06
N VAL A 362 9.87 -11.50 27.57
CA VAL A 362 9.13 -12.54 26.85
C VAL A 362 7.65 -12.29 27.01
N TRP A 363 6.90 -12.47 25.94
CA TRP A 363 5.44 -12.53 25.99
C TRP A 363 5.00 -14.00 25.98
N SER A 364 4.63 -14.50 27.16
CA SER A 364 4.18 -15.87 27.38
C SER A 364 2.66 -15.97 27.21
N GLY A 365 2.15 -17.17 26.87
CA GLY A 365 0.71 -17.46 26.83
C GLY A 365 -0.01 -17.12 25.51
N LEU A 366 0.71 -16.69 24.48
CA LEU A 366 0.16 -16.58 23.12
C LEU A 366 0.11 -17.95 22.42
N PRO A 367 -0.85 -18.17 21.50
CA PRO A 367 -0.85 -19.36 20.66
C PRO A 367 0.34 -19.35 19.70
N ILE A 368 1.09 -20.47 19.66
CA ILE A 368 2.15 -20.80 18.68
C ILE A 368 3.41 -19.91 18.76
N ILE A 369 3.27 -18.60 18.83
CA ILE A 369 4.39 -17.64 18.86
C ILE A 369 4.77 -17.26 20.28
N VAL A 370 6.04 -16.91 20.46
CA VAL A 370 6.59 -16.42 21.73
C VAL A 370 7.44 -15.19 21.45
N PRO A 371 6.83 -13.99 21.36
CA PRO A 371 7.57 -12.75 21.20
C PRO A 371 8.58 -12.54 22.32
N TYR A 372 9.77 -12.10 21.94
CA TYR A 372 10.84 -11.80 22.89
C TYR A 372 11.68 -10.61 22.46
N LEU A 373 12.37 -10.02 23.44
CA LEU A 373 13.41 -9.02 23.29
C LEU A 373 14.60 -9.42 24.15
N SER A 374 15.81 -9.39 23.59
CA SER A 374 17.04 -9.75 24.30
C SER A 374 18.26 -8.97 23.77
N PRO A 375 19.39 -8.96 24.49
CA PRO A 375 20.65 -8.47 23.96
C PRO A 375 21.04 -9.26 22.71
N ALA A 376 21.42 -8.53 21.66
CA ALA A 376 21.99 -9.15 20.48
C ALA A 376 23.44 -9.61 20.76
N PRO A 377 23.94 -10.68 20.13
CA PRO A 377 25.30 -11.20 20.31
C PRO A 377 26.37 -10.36 19.58
N GLU A 378 26.32 -9.04 19.73
CA GLU A 378 27.27 -8.10 19.13
C GLU A 378 28.42 -7.77 20.10
N PRO A 379 29.69 -7.67 19.63
CA PRO A 379 30.83 -7.32 20.48
C PRO A 379 30.68 -5.95 21.16
N SER A 380 30.07 -4.99 20.47
CA SER A 380 29.78 -3.64 20.95
C SER A 380 28.69 -3.59 22.03
N ARG A 381 27.88 -4.65 22.18
CA ARG A 381 26.77 -4.76 23.15
C ARG A 381 25.79 -3.58 23.12
N ASP A 382 25.54 -3.05 21.93
CA ASP A 382 24.71 -1.88 21.67
C ASP A 382 23.46 -2.21 20.82
N PHE A 383 23.15 -3.50 20.63
CA PHE A 383 21.96 -3.95 19.90
C PHE A 383 20.99 -4.73 20.77
N VAL A 384 19.70 -4.44 20.56
CA VAL A 384 18.59 -5.28 21.01
C VAL A 384 18.11 -6.07 19.81
N VAL A 385 17.87 -7.37 20.01
CA VAL A 385 17.20 -8.24 19.04
C VAL A 385 15.80 -8.58 19.55
N ALA A 386 14.85 -8.56 18.65
CA ALA A 386 13.47 -8.95 18.85
C ALA A 386 13.12 -10.08 17.89
N GLY A 387 12.25 -11.00 18.32
CA GLY A 387 11.71 -12.03 17.43
C GLY A 387 10.37 -12.53 17.93
N ILE A 388 9.59 -13.16 17.07
CA ILE A 388 8.31 -13.79 17.42
C ILE A 388 8.43 -15.32 17.61
N PHE A 389 9.59 -15.87 17.26
CA PHE A 389 9.92 -17.29 17.39
C PHE A 389 11.43 -17.43 17.67
N PRO A 390 11.86 -18.39 18.51
CA PRO A 390 13.27 -18.58 18.82
C PRO A 390 14.11 -18.93 17.59
N ILE A 391 15.37 -18.49 17.60
CA ILE A 391 16.36 -18.76 16.54
C ILE A 391 17.16 -20.02 16.91
N ALA A 392 17.49 -20.83 15.91
CA ALA A 392 18.57 -21.80 16.06
C ALA A 392 19.92 -21.05 16.08
N PRO A 393 20.83 -21.35 17.02
CA PRO A 393 22.17 -20.76 17.01
C PRO A 393 22.85 -21.01 15.66
N SER A 394 23.39 -19.96 15.06
CA SER A 394 24.10 -20.02 13.79
C SER A 394 25.28 -19.07 13.81
N THR A 395 26.37 -19.46 13.14
CA THR A 395 27.54 -18.61 12.90
C THR A 395 27.73 -18.28 11.42
N ASN A 396 26.84 -18.78 10.55
CA ASN A 396 26.91 -18.49 9.12
C ASN A 396 26.58 -17.00 8.90
N PRO A 397 27.48 -16.21 8.30
CA PRO A 397 27.25 -14.79 8.09
C PRO A 397 26.19 -14.59 7.00
N ALA A 398 25.50 -13.44 7.06
CA ALA A 398 24.65 -13.00 5.96
C ALA A 398 25.44 -12.86 4.65
N PRO A 399 24.81 -13.04 3.47
CA PRO A 399 25.48 -12.87 2.18
C PRO A 399 26.14 -11.50 2.04
N SER A 400 27.44 -11.45 1.72
CA SER A 400 28.18 -10.20 1.60
C SER A 400 27.61 -9.27 0.51
N ALA A 401 27.09 -9.85 -0.57
CA ALA A 401 26.41 -9.11 -1.65
C ALA A 401 25.17 -8.35 -1.17
N LEU A 402 24.43 -8.90 -0.19
CA LEU A 402 23.29 -8.23 0.44
C LEU A 402 23.77 -7.03 1.28
N LEU A 403 24.78 -7.23 2.12
CA LEU A 403 25.33 -6.16 2.96
C LEU A 403 25.96 -5.04 2.12
N ALA A 404 26.57 -5.38 0.99
CA ALA A 404 27.13 -4.43 0.04
C ALA A 404 26.06 -3.47 -0.52
N GLN A 405 24.78 -3.88 -0.59
CA GLN A 405 23.69 -2.99 -0.99
C GLN A 405 23.48 -1.83 -0.03
N LEU A 406 23.81 -2.00 1.26
CA LEU A 406 23.72 -0.92 2.23
C LEU A 406 25.01 -0.10 2.29
N THR A 407 26.15 -0.77 2.38
CA THR A 407 27.44 -0.11 2.65
C THR A 407 28.00 0.68 1.47
N SER A 408 27.60 0.35 0.24
CA SER A 408 28.02 1.08 -0.97
C SER A 408 27.26 2.38 -1.22
N ARG A 409 26.19 2.66 -0.46
CA ARG A 409 25.27 3.78 -0.73
C ARG A 409 25.11 4.67 0.49
N THR A 410 25.35 5.97 0.30
CA THR A 410 25.37 6.96 1.40
C THR A 410 24.04 7.70 1.57
N ASN A 411 23.11 7.57 0.64
CA ASN A 411 21.84 8.30 0.62
C ASN A 411 20.61 7.39 0.75
N LEU A 412 20.81 6.12 1.11
CA LEU A 412 19.75 5.12 1.22
C LEU A 412 19.00 5.26 2.54
N LEU A 413 17.68 5.50 2.50
CA LEU A 413 16.82 5.57 3.68
C LEU A 413 16.16 4.23 3.99
N TYR A 414 15.78 3.50 2.94
CA TYR A 414 15.08 2.23 3.04
C TYR A 414 15.61 1.28 1.98
N TYR A 415 15.84 0.04 2.39
CA TYR A 415 16.13 -1.08 1.51
C TYR A 415 15.35 -2.29 1.99
N ASP A 416 14.69 -2.94 1.06
CA ASP A 416 13.98 -4.18 1.30
C ASP A 416 14.28 -5.13 0.15
N TRP A 417 14.62 -6.36 0.50
CA TRP A 417 14.75 -7.48 -0.41
C TRP A 417 13.99 -8.65 0.16
N GLU A 418 13.25 -9.34 -0.68
CA GLU A 418 12.64 -10.62 -0.34
C GLU A 418 12.56 -11.56 -1.53
N ILE A 419 12.51 -12.86 -1.21
CA ILE A 419 12.00 -13.88 -2.12
C ILE A 419 10.49 -13.95 -1.90
N THR A 420 9.71 -13.39 -2.83
CA THR A 420 8.28 -13.19 -2.64
C THR A 420 7.53 -14.51 -2.44
N GLU A 421 7.87 -15.57 -3.17
CA GLU A 421 7.33 -16.93 -2.93
C GLU A 421 7.51 -17.37 -1.46
N SER A 422 8.74 -17.33 -0.96
CA SER A 422 9.05 -17.77 0.41
C SER A 422 8.44 -16.85 1.47
N ARG A 423 8.30 -15.55 1.16
CA ARG A 423 7.63 -14.62 2.07
C ARG A 423 6.12 -14.83 2.11
N LEU A 424 5.48 -15.26 1.03
CA LEU A 424 4.08 -15.67 1.05
C LEU A 424 3.85 -16.86 2.00
N THR A 425 4.73 -17.87 1.96
CA THR A 425 4.64 -19.03 2.87
C THR A 425 4.93 -18.68 4.32
N GLN A 426 5.68 -17.60 4.59
CA GLN A 426 5.94 -17.10 5.94
C GLN A 426 4.83 -16.19 6.48
N VAL A 427 4.30 -15.28 5.66
CA VAL A 427 3.33 -14.25 6.10
C VAL A 427 1.91 -14.79 6.18
N ARG A 428 1.49 -15.68 5.26
CA ARG A 428 0.12 -16.24 5.28
C ARG A 428 -0.21 -16.94 6.60
N PRO A 429 0.62 -17.87 7.12
CA PRO A 429 0.35 -18.50 8.41
C PRO A 429 0.44 -17.49 9.57
N LEU A 430 1.32 -16.48 9.46
CA LEU A 430 1.45 -15.47 10.50
C LEU A 430 0.15 -14.68 10.67
N VAL A 431 -0.46 -14.26 9.57
CA VAL A 431 -1.75 -13.55 9.62
C VAL A 431 -2.84 -14.44 10.19
N GLN A 432 -2.86 -15.75 9.86
CA GLN A 432 -3.80 -16.72 10.44
C GLN A 432 -3.65 -16.87 11.97
N VAL A 433 -2.40 -16.86 12.46
CA VAL A 433 -2.12 -16.86 13.90
C VAL A 433 -2.59 -15.56 14.54
N LEU A 434 -2.29 -14.41 13.93
CA LEU A 434 -2.74 -13.11 14.43
C LEU A 434 -4.26 -13.01 14.49
N SER A 435 -4.99 -13.58 13.52
CA SER A 435 -6.46 -13.61 13.52
C SER A 435 -7.06 -14.57 14.55
N MET A 436 -6.27 -15.41 15.24
CA MET A 436 -6.77 -16.18 16.39
C MET A 436 -7.03 -15.30 17.62
N PHE A 437 -6.36 -14.15 17.69
CA PHE A 437 -6.37 -13.32 18.88
C PHE A 437 -6.47 -11.81 18.59
N THR A 438 -6.77 -11.43 17.36
CA THR A 438 -7.09 -10.05 16.95
C THR A 438 -8.41 -10.00 16.18
N THR A 439 -8.87 -8.81 15.83
CA THR A 439 -10.04 -8.59 14.96
C THR A 439 -9.74 -8.75 13.48
N ILE A 440 -8.54 -9.20 13.10
CA ILE A 440 -8.24 -9.56 11.71
C ILE A 440 -9.17 -10.72 11.33
N PRO A 441 -10.02 -10.57 10.29
CA PRO A 441 -10.94 -11.62 9.90
C PRO A 441 -10.16 -12.83 9.38
N GLN A 442 -10.59 -14.03 9.75
CA GLN A 442 -10.11 -15.25 9.12
C GLN A 442 -10.64 -15.30 7.68
N THR A 443 -9.78 -15.48 6.70
CA THR A 443 -10.19 -15.76 5.31
C THR A 443 -10.64 -17.21 5.19
N ASP A 444 -11.65 -17.48 4.36
CA ASP A 444 -12.02 -18.85 4.01
C ASP A 444 -10.80 -19.57 3.41
N THR A 445 -10.52 -20.77 3.93
CA THR A 445 -9.44 -21.63 3.48
C THR A 445 -9.54 -21.96 1.99
N ASN A 446 -10.75 -21.95 1.42
CA ASN A 446 -11.00 -22.20 0.00
C ASN A 446 -11.40 -20.93 -0.78
N SER A 447 -11.16 -19.74 -0.22
CA SER A 447 -11.44 -18.48 -0.93
C SER A 447 -10.67 -18.38 -2.26
N LEU A 448 -11.21 -17.59 -3.19
CA LEU A 448 -10.55 -17.31 -4.46
C LEU A 448 -9.18 -16.68 -4.25
N SER A 449 -9.06 -15.76 -3.29
CA SER A 449 -7.79 -15.11 -2.98
C SER A 449 -6.76 -16.09 -2.41
N THR A 450 -7.17 -17.06 -1.58
CA THR A 450 -6.26 -18.12 -1.09
C THR A 450 -5.74 -18.98 -2.23
N ARG A 451 -6.64 -19.49 -3.10
CA ARG A 451 -6.26 -20.29 -4.28
C ARG A 451 -5.36 -19.51 -5.24
N TRP A 452 -5.63 -18.21 -5.40
CA TRP A 452 -4.82 -17.33 -6.22
C TRP A 452 -3.40 -17.17 -5.66
N LEU A 453 -3.25 -16.88 -4.37
CA LEU A 453 -1.93 -16.77 -3.72
C LEU A 453 -1.09 -18.06 -3.85
N GLU A 454 -1.73 -19.23 -3.82
CA GLU A 454 -1.08 -20.53 -4.03
C GLU A 454 -0.62 -20.71 -5.48
N ALA A 455 -1.48 -20.35 -6.45
CA ALA A 455 -1.17 -20.49 -7.87
C ALA A 455 -0.07 -19.53 -8.36
N VAL A 456 0.01 -18.33 -7.79
CA VAL A 456 1.04 -17.35 -8.16
C VAL A 456 2.36 -17.59 -7.46
N GLY A 457 2.36 -18.17 -6.26
CA GLY A 457 3.53 -18.26 -5.38
C GLY A 457 4.81 -18.73 -6.08
N SER A 458 4.76 -19.89 -6.74
CA SER A 458 5.90 -20.51 -7.43
C SER A 458 6.43 -19.73 -8.65
N LYS A 459 5.72 -18.67 -9.07
CA LYS A 459 6.13 -17.80 -10.17
C LYS A 459 6.89 -16.57 -9.67
N LEU A 460 6.85 -16.28 -8.37
CA LEU A 460 7.32 -15.01 -7.80
C LEU A 460 8.71 -15.16 -7.19
N GLY A 461 9.72 -14.64 -7.86
CA GLY A 461 11.09 -14.56 -7.34
C GLY A 461 11.33 -13.32 -6.46
N ASN A 462 12.49 -12.70 -6.67
CA ASN A 462 12.93 -11.55 -5.87
C ASN A 462 12.05 -10.31 -6.07
N THR A 463 11.71 -9.64 -4.97
CA THR A 463 11.23 -8.26 -4.94
C THR A 463 12.25 -7.41 -4.20
N ILE A 464 12.62 -6.28 -4.79
CA ILE A 464 13.55 -5.31 -4.19
C ILE A 464 12.87 -3.96 -4.18
N THR A 465 12.82 -3.31 -3.03
CA THR A 465 12.28 -1.96 -2.83
C THR A 465 13.32 -1.07 -2.18
N GLU A 466 13.52 0.12 -2.73
CA GLU A 466 14.59 1.03 -2.31
C GLU A 466 14.02 2.44 -2.23
N ILE A 467 14.35 3.17 -1.15
CA ILE A 467 14.08 4.60 -1.03
C ILE A 467 15.39 5.29 -0.74
N SER A 468 15.74 6.25 -1.59
CA SER A 468 16.95 7.06 -1.45
C SER A 468 16.59 8.54 -1.37
N ALA A 469 17.32 9.31 -0.58
CA ALA A 469 17.20 10.76 -0.54
C ALA A 469 18.10 11.38 -1.61
N ALA A 470 17.51 12.14 -2.54
CA ALA A 470 18.26 12.98 -3.46
C ALA A 470 18.64 14.31 -2.78
N SER A 471 17.76 14.80 -1.91
CA SER A 471 17.97 15.98 -1.06
C SER A 471 17.11 15.84 0.21
N PRO A 472 17.21 16.77 1.19
CA PRO A 472 16.31 16.77 2.35
C PRO A 472 14.82 16.88 2.01
N GLN A 473 14.47 17.29 0.79
CA GLN A 473 13.10 17.49 0.33
C GLN A 473 12.69 16.49 -0.75
N GLU A 474 13.60 15.65 -1.24
CA GLU A 474 13.34 14.80 -2.39
C GLU A 474 13.74 13.37 -2.12
N LEU A 475 12.79 12.46 -2.30
CA LEU A 475 13.01 11.02 -2.25
C LEU A 475 12.79 10.39 -3.62
N THR A 476 13.57 9.36 -3.90
CA THR A 476 13.36 8.47 -5.03
C THR A 476 13.04 7.08 -4.50
N PHE A 477 11.86 6.59 -4.85
CA PHE A 477 11.42 5.21 -4.62
C PHE A 477 11.67 4.40 -5.89
N VAL A 478 12.21 3.20 -5.74
CA VAL A 478 12.36 2.23 -6.83
C VAL A 478 11.96 0.86 -6.32
N ARG A 479 11.11 0.16 -7.07
CA ARG A 479 10.78 -1.24 -6.84
C ARG A 479 10.97 -2.05 -8.11
N ASN A 480 11.64 -3.20 -8.00
CA ASN A 480 11.61 -4.24 -9.02
C ASN A 480 10.89 -5.45 -8.42
N SER A 481 9.84 -5.94 -9.08
CA SER A 481 9.02 -7.06 -8.60
C SER A 481 8.33 -7.73 -9.78
N HIS A 482 7.90 -8.98 -9.63
CA HIS A 482 7.22 -9.69 -10.72
C HIS A 482 5.82 -9.12 -11.02
N VAL A 483 5.08 -8.72 -9.98
CA VAL A 483 3.66 -8.32 -10.09
C VAL A 483 3.35 -6.94 -9.48
N GLY A 484 4.36 -6.15 -9.14
CA GLY A 484 4.22 -4.83 -8.51
C GLY A 484 4.21 -4.84 -6.97
N PHE A 485 3.98 -6.01 -6.37
CA PHE A 485 3.78 -6.19 -4.93
C PHE A 485 4.79 -7.14 -4.29
N SER A 486 5.09 -6.91 -3.01
CA SER A 486 5.80 -7.84 -2.12
C SER A 486 4.86 -8.91 -1.55
N GLY A 487 5.42 -9.94 -0.92
CA GLY A 487 4.67 -11.02 -0.27
C GLY A 487 3.67 -10.50 0.77
N PRO A 488 4.07 -9.67 1.75
CA PRO A 488 3.14 -9.05 2.69
C PRO A 488 2.03 -8.26 2.02
N GLU A 489 2.34 -7.48 0.97
CA GLU A 489 1.36 -6.69 0.23
C GLU A 489 0.35 -7.56 -0.53
N LEU A 490 0.79 -8.67 -1.12
CA LEU A 490 -0.08 -9.64 -1.78
C LEU A 490 -1.05 -10.30 -0.79
N VAL A 491 -0.58 -10.63 0.42
CA VAL A 491 -1.45 -11.15 1.49
C VAL A 491 -2.44 -10.07 1.94
N ALA A 492 -1.99 -8.83 2.12
CA ALA A 492 -2.88 -7.71 2.47
C ALA A 492 -3.94 -7.46 1.37
N LEU A 493 -3.55 -7.55 0.10
CA LEU A 493 -4.45 -7.43 -1.05
C LEU A 493 -5.51 -8.54 -1.03
N ALA A 494 -5.11 -9.78 -0.81
CA ALA A 494 -6.03 -10.91 -0.67
C ALA A 494 -7.05 -10.69 0.46
N TYR A 495 -6.60 -10.27 1.64
CA TYR A 495 -7.51 -10.00 2.77
C TYR A 495 -8.44 -8.82 2.51
N TRP A 496 -7.97 -7.78 1.81
CA TRP A 496 -8.82 -6.67 1.39
C TRP A 496 -9.88 -7.12 0.38
N LEU A 497 -9.50 -7.92 -0.62
CA LEU A 497 -10.41 -8.46 -1.62
C LEU A 497 -11.47 -9.38 -1.00
N GLU A 498 -11.13 -10.16 0.02
CA GLU A 498 -12.09 -11.01 0.75
C GLU A 498 -12.86 -10.24 1.84
N GLY A 499 -12.47 -9.01 2.16
CA GLY A 499 -13.08 -8.20 3.20
C GLY A 499 -14.58 -8.00 3.00
N THR A 500 -15.35 -8.17 4.08
CA THR A 500 -16.81 -7.94 4.10
C THR A 500 -17.19 -6.47 3.97
N ASN A 501 -16.26 -5.57 4.29
CA ASN A 501 -16.41 -4.12 4.15
C ASN A 501 -15.82 -3.57 2.85
N PHE A 502 -15.37 -4.43 1.92
CA PHE A 502 -14.86 -4.03 0.61
C PHE A 502 -15.82 -3.06 -0.09
N PRO A 503 -15.32 -2.01 -0.79
CA PRO A 503 -13.92 -1.65 -1.02
C PRO A 503 -13.32 -0.80 0.10
N ARG A 504 -14.00 -0.63 1.24
CA ARG A 504 -13.47 0.18 2.33
C ARG A 504 -12.21 -0.46 2.87
N ILE A 505 -11.23 0.39 3.09
CA ILE A 505 -9.99 0.03 3.74
C ILE A 505 -10.14 0.35 5.22
N ASN A 506 -10.07 -0.67 6.09
CA ASN A 506 -10.06 -0.51 7.54
C ASN A 506 -8.97 -1.37 8.14
N TYR A 507 -7.83 -0.76 8.45
CA TYR A 507 -6.69 -1.43 9.09
C TYR A 507 -6.75 -1.39 10.62
N ARG A 508 -7.90 -1.07 11.23
CA ARG A 508 -8.02 -1.12 12.69
C ARG A 508 -7.97 -2.57 13.15
N ILE A 509 -6.83 -2.94 13.71
CA ILE A 509 -6.63 -4.18 14.42
C ILE A 509 -6.87 -3.90 15.89
N SER A 510 -7.82 -4.63 16.47
CA SER A 510 -8.11 -4.61 17.90
C SER A 510 -8.04 -6.03 18.46
N PHE A 511 -8.07 -6.18 19.78
CA PHE A 511 -8.32 -7.48 20.40
C PHE A 511 -9.83 -7.79 20.38
N PRO A 512 -10.24 -9.06 20.21
CA PRO A 512 -11.63 -9.45 20.38
C PRO A 512 -12.11 -9.16 21.81
N PRO A 513 -13.42 -8.94 22.03
CA PRO A 513 -13.96 -8.72 23.36
C PRO A 513 -13.66 -9.93 24.28
N PRO A 514 -13.55 -9.71 25.61
CA PRO A 514 -13.26 -10.79 26.55
C PRO A 514 -14.35 -11.87 26.44
N ARG A 515 -13.96 -13.14 26.47
CA ARG A 515 -14.94 -14.23 26.54
C ARG A 515 -15.73 -14.07 27.85
N PRO A 516 -17.08 -14.12 27.84
CA PRO A 516 -17.85 -14.05 29.06
C PRO A 516 -17.38 -15.16 30.01
N SER A 517 -17.15 -14.80 31.27
CA SER A 517 -16.79 -15.79 32.28
C SER A 517 -17.87 -16.86 32.30
N ARG A 518 -17.48 -18.12 32.06
CA ARG A 518 -18.37 -19.24 32.37
C ARG A 518 -18.68 -19.10 33.85
N LYS A 519 -19.91 -18.72 34.18
CA LYS A 519 -20.42 -18.83 35.55
C LYS A 519 -20.17 -20.28 35.97
N LYS A 520 -19.28 -20.46 36.95
CA LYS A 520 -19.05 -21.76 37.56
C LYS A 520 -20.30 -22.19 38.31
#